data_AF-A0A3E5AIK8-F1
#
_entry.id   AF-A0A3E5AIK8-F1
#
_cell.length_a   1.000
_cell.length_b   1.000
_cell.length_c   1.000
_cell.angle_alpha   90.00
_cell.angle_beta   90.00
_cell.angle_gamma   90.00
#
_symmetry.space_group_name_H-M   'P 1'
#
loop_
_entity.id
_entity.type
_entity.pdbx_description
1 polymer ?
#
loop_
_entity_poly.entity_id
_entity_poly.type
_entity_poly.pdbx_seq_one_letter_code
_entity_poly.pdbx_strand_id
1 'polypeptide(L)'
;MQEVLQNDEKFSNVDRETVEAINLFAGTNIDIDEKEEVIDMCKAWEEQKNEGREEGRELGERQKIISQIVKKLQKDKSVAEIADDLEEKEEVIAPIYEAALSMKPDYDVEKIYELLEKNKK
;
A
#
# COMPACT_ATOMS: atom_id res chain seq x y z
N MET A 1 2.87 26.16 -10.49
CA MET A 1 3.96 25.80 -9.55
C MET A 1 4.58 24.45 -9.95
N GLN A 2 3.78 23.42 -10.21
CA GLN A 2 4.25 22.11 -10.70
C GLN A 2 5.02 22.20 -12.05
N GLU A 3 4.51 22.95 -13.03
CA GLU A 3 5.18 23.15 -14.34
C GLU A 3 6.51 23.91 -14.28
N VAL A 4 6.75 24.69 -13.23
CA VAL A 4 7.96 25.52 -13.11
C VAL A 4 9.15 24.68 -12.61
N LEU A 5 8.86 23.63 -11.82
CA LEU A 5 9.87 22.70 -11.31
C LEU A 5 10.20 21.61 -12.34
N GLN A 6 9.22 21.15 -13.11
CA GLN A 6 9.38 20.08 -14.11
C GLN A 6 10.22 20.47 -15.33
N ASN A 7 10.47 21.77 -15.58
CA ASN A 7 11.15 22.25 -16.78
C ASN A 7 12.51 22.92 -16.52
N ASP A 8 13.00 22.92 -15.29
CA ASP A 8 14.31 23.49 -14.96
C ASP A 8 15.35 22.36 -14.91
N GLU A 9 16.27 22.37 -15.87
CA GLU A 9 17.35 21.37 -16.04
C GLU A 9 18.16 21.15 -14.75
N LYS A 10 18.18 22.12 -13.83
CA LYS A 10 18.87 22.02 -12.54
C LYS A 10 18.21 21.04 -11.57
N PHE A 11 16.91 20.80 -11.71
CA PHE A 11 16.19 19.81 -10.89
C PHE A 11 16.11 18.45 -11.58
N SER A 12 16.17 18.39 -12.91
CA SER A 12 16.18 17.11 -13.65
C SER A 12 17.55 16.42 -13.70
N ASN A 13 18.62 17.00 -13.18
CA ASN A 13 19.95 16.39 -13.18
C ASN A 13 20.64 16.64 -11.85
N VAL A 14 20.34 15.80 -10.85
CA VAL A 14 20.92 15.90 -9.50
C VAL A 14 21.91 14.77 -9.32
N ASP A 15 23.11 15.08 -8.82
CA ASP A 15 24.10 14.05 -8.53
C ASP A 15 23.67 13.16 -7.37
N ARG A 16 24.18 11.93 -7.36
CA ARG A 16 23.84 10.92 -6.35
C ARG A 16 24.07 11.38 -4.91
N GLU A 17 25.21 12.02 -4.62
CA GLU A 17 25.53 12.43 -3.23
C GLU A 17 24.50 13.45 -2.72
N THR A 18 24.05 14.34 -3.59
CA THR A 18 22.97 15.29 -3.28
C THR A 18 21.64 14.57 -3.01
N VAL A 19 21.27 13.55 -3.78
CA VAL A 19 20.03 12.78 -3.53
C VAL A 19 20.11 11.97 -2.24
N GLU A 20 21.26 11.36 -1.95
CA GLU A 20 21.50 10.67 -0.68
C GLU A 20 21.38 11.64 0.51
N ALA A 21 21.92 12.85 0.39
CA ALA A 21 21.76 13.89 1.40
C ALA A 21 20.29 14.31 1.56
N ILE A 22 19.54 14.47 0.46
CA ILE A 22 18.09 14.77 0.52
C ILE A 22 17.35 13.65 1.25
N ASN A 23 17.58 12.38 0.90
CA ASN A 23 16.98 11.24 1.58
C ASN A 23 17.27 11.25 3.09
N LEU A 24 18.52 11.50 3.48
CA LEU A 24 18.91 11.56 4.89
C LEU A 24 18.25 12.72 5.65
N PHE A 25 18.26 13.94 5.09
CA PHE A 25 17.79 15.14 5.79
C PHE A 25 16.27 15.32 5.73
N ALA A 26 15.64 14.98 4.61
CA ALA A 26 14.20 15.10 4.43
C ALA A 26 13.43 13.86 4.91
N GLY A 27 14.14 12.75 5.19
CA GLY A 27 13.51 11.46 5.48
C GLY A 27 12.74 10.90 4.29
N THR A 28 13.16 11.26 3.07
CA THR A 28 12.61 10.69 1.84
C THR A 28 13.32 9.39 1.51
N ASN A 29 12.69 8.58 0.66
CA ASN A 29 13.24 7.31 0.22
C ASN A 29 13.16 7.23 -1.31
N ILE A 30 13.77 8.22 -1.97
CA ILE A 30 13.86 8.29 -3.42
C ILE A 30 14.81 7.17 -3.84
N ASP A 31 14.36 6.29 -4.74
CA ASP A 31 15.17 5.18 -5.23
C ASP A 31 16.29 5.70 -6.14
N ILE A 32 17.48 5.12 -5.99
CA ILE A 32 18.70 5.56 -6.68
C ILE A 32 19.32 4.32 -7.34
N ASP A 33 19.39 4.29 -8.68
CA ASP A 33 20.18 3.28 -9.37
C ASP A 33 21.67 3.57 -9.10
N GLU A 34 22.35 2.64 -8.43
CA GLU A 34 23.78 2.75 -8.09
C GLU A 34 24.69 2.94 -9.32
N LYS A 35 24.19 2.66 -10.53
CA LYS A 35 24.91 2.82 -11.80
C LYS A 35 24.74 4.20 -12.43
N GLU A 36 23.75 4.99 -12.00
CA GLU A 36 23.52 6.34 -12.52
C GLU A 36 24.22 7.39 -11.64
N GLU A 37 25.13 8.15 -12.25
CA GLU A 37 25.87 9.24 -11.58
C GLU A 37 25.01 10.50 -11.42
N VAL A 38 24.00 10.64 -12.29
CA VAL A 38 23.06 11.76 -12.36
C VAL A 38 21.65 11.20 -12.40
N ILE A 39 20.79 11.71 -11.54
CA ILE A 39 19.42 11.23 -11.34
C ILE A 39 18.45 12.32 -11.80
N ASP A 40 17.46 11.92 -12.58
CA ASP A 40 16.31 12.79 -12.90
C ASP A 40 15.35 12.84 -11.71
N MET A 41 15.54 13.84 -10.85
CA MET A 41 14.71 14.03 -9.65
C MET A 41 13.23 14.23 -10.00
N CYS A 42 12.93 14.88 -11.12
CA CYS A 42 11.55 15.11 -11.52
C CYS A 42 10.87 13.77 -11.83
N LYS A 43 11.57 12.92 -12.59
CA LYS A 43 11.09 11.57 -12.89
C LYS A 43 11.00 10.71 -11.63
N ALA A 44 12.02 10.69 -10.79
CA ALA A 44 12.06 9.90 -9.56
C ALA A 44 10.91 10.29 -8.59
N TRP A 45 10.58 11.58 -8.50
CA TRP A 45 9.48 12.05 -7.67
C TRP A 45 8.10 11.65 -8.23
N GLU A 46 7.95 11.67 -9.56
CA GLU A 46 6.71 11.23 -10.21
C GLU A 46 6.49 9.72 -10.03
N GLU A 47 7.55 8.93 -10.18
CA GLU A 47 7.53 7.48 -9.93
C GLU A 47 7.16 7.19 -8.48
N GLN A 48 7.85 7.79 -7.51
CA GLN A 48 7.54 7.64 -6.09
C GLN A 48 6.08 8.02 -5.76
N LYS A 49 5.56 9.09 -6.35
CA LYS A 49 4.17 9.52 -6.15
C LYS A 49 3.17 8.52 -6.76
N ASN A 50 3.49 7.95 -7.91
CA ASN A 50 2.65 6.96 -8.57
C ASN A 50 2.65 5.64 -7.79
N GLU A 51 3.81 5.19 -7.33
CA GLU A 51 3.95 4.02 -6.45
C GLU A 51 3.10 4.18 -5.18
N GLY A 52 3.24 5.30 -4.46
CA GLY A 52 2.43 5.56 -3.27
C GLY A 52 0.92 5.61 -3.55
N ARG A 53 0.52 6.01 -4.76
CA ARG A 53 -0.89 5.97 -5.19
C ARG A 53 -1.35 4.54 -5.46
N GLU A 54 -0.52 3.70 -6.07
CA GLU A 54 -0.80 2.29 -6.31
C GLU A 54 -0.87 1.51 -5.00
N GLU A 55 0.12 1.66 -4.12
CA GLU A 55 0.14 1.06 -2.77
C GLU A 55 -1.10 1.47 -1.97
N GLY A 56 -1.45 2.76 -1.99
CA GLY A 56 -2.65 3.26 -1.31
C GLY A 56 -3.94 2.67 -1.88
N ARG A 57 -3.99 2.40 -3.19
CA ARG A 57 -5.12 1.75 -3.83
C ARG A 57 -5.23 0.28 -3.42
N GLU A 58 -4.13 -0.46 -3.47
CA GLU A 58 -4.09 -1.87 -3.07
C GLU A 58 -4.48 -2.04 -1.59
N LEU A 59 -3.91 -1.21 -0.71
CA LEU A 59 -4.28 -1.17 0.70
C LEU A 59 -5.78 -0.91 0.90
N GLY A 60 -6.31 0.09 0.20
CA GLY A 60 -7.73 0.46 0.27
C GLY A 60 -8.67 -0.64 -0.22
N GLU A 61 -8.34 -1.28 -1.36
CA GLU A 61 -9.12 -2.39 -1.90
C GLU A 61 -9.13 -3.58 -0.92
N ARG A 62 -8.00 -3.85 -0.29
CA ARG A 62 -7.87 -4.95 0.66
C ARG A 62 -8.60 -4.70 1.98
N GLN A 63 -8.46 -3.49 2.55
CA GLN A 63 -9.23 -3.10 3.73
C GLN A 63 -10.74 -3.10 3.46
N LYS A 64 -11.17 -2.75 2.24
CA LYS A 64 -12.58 -2.83 1.84
C LYS A 64 -13.11 -4.26 1.87
N ILE A 65 -12.36 -5.23 1.33
CA ILE A 65 -12.74 -6.66 1.37
C ILE A 65 -12.84 -7.13 2.84
N ILE A 66 -11.84 -6.84 3.67
CA ILE A 66 -11.86 -7.17 5.10
C ILE A 66 -13.09 -6.58 5.78
N SER A 67 -13.39 -5.31 5.54
CA SER A 67 -14.57 -4.64 6.09
C SER A 67 -15.89 -5.32 5.66
N GLN A 68 -15.99 -5.75 4.39
CA GLN A 68 -17.17 -6.44 3.90
C GLN A 68 -17.35 -7.81 4.54
N ILE A 69 -16.26 -8.57 4.70
CA ILE A 69 -16.26 -9.89 5.37
C ILE A 69 -16.66 -9.73 6.84
N VAL A 70 -16.04 -8.79 7.57
CA VAL A 70 -16.39 -8.48 8.96
C VAL A 70 -17.88 -8.14 9.11
N LYS A 71 -18.42 -7.26 8.24
CA LYS A 71 -19.85 -6.88 8.28
C LYS A 71 -20.80 -8.06 8.02
N LYS A 72 -20.39 -9.05 7.23
CA LYS A 72 -21.20 -10.24 6.94
C LYS A 72 -21.05 -11.29 8.05
N LEU A 73 -19.84 -11.49 8.58
CA LEU A 73 -19.57 -12.31 9.76
C LEU A 73 -20.38 -11.82 10.98
N GLN A 74 -20.46 -10.50 11.20
CA GLN A 74 -21.29 -9.91 12.25
C GLN A 74 -22.79 -10.13 12.07
N LYS A 75 -23.24 -10.59 10.90
CA LYS A 75 -24.60 -11.03 10.61
C LYS A 75 -24.73 -12.56 10.64
N ASP A 76 -23.77 -13.23 11.29
CA ASP A 76 -23.69 -14.68 11.46
C ASP A 76 -23.64 -15.47 10.13
N LYS A 77 -23.17 -14.83 9.04
CA LYS A 77 -22.95 -15.52 7.76
C LYS A 77 -21.70 -16.39 7.82
N SER A 78 -21.79 -17.59 7.23
CA SER A 78 -20.68 -18.53 7.07
C SER A 78 -19.70 -18.11 5.97
N VAL A 79 -18.51 -18.74 5.95
CA VAL A 79 -17.50 -18.54 4.90
C VAL A 79 -18.07 -18.78 3.50
N ALA A 80 -18.85 -19.86 3.32
CA ALA A 80 -19.47 -20.20 2.05
C ALA A 80 -20.48 -19.15 1.58
N GLU A 81 -21.35 -18.65 2.48
CA GLU A 81 -22.30 -17.59 2.13
C GLU A 81 -21.62 -16.25 1.81
N ILE A 82 -20.50 -15.96 2.48
CA ILE A 82 -19.71 -14.75 2.22
C ILE A 82 -18.98 -14.84 0.88
N ALA A 83 -18.43 -16.02 0.56
CA ALA A 83 -17.78 -16.30 -0.71
C ALA A 83 -18.76 -16.12 -1.88
N ASP A 84 -19.97 -16.68 -1.77
CA ASP A 84 -21.05 -16.49 -2.75
C ASP A 84 -21.46 -15.01 -2.87
N ASP A 85 -21.73 -14.35 -1.74
CA ASP A 85 -22.12 -12.94 -1.67
C ASP A 85 -21.09 -11.96 -2.29
N LEU A 86 -19.81 -12.32 -2.30
CA LEU A 86 -18.70 -11.50 -2.79
C LEU A 86 -18.18 -11.99 -4.14
N GLU A 87 -18.74 -13.06 -4.70
CA GLU A 87 -18.25 -13.72 -5.92
C GLU A 87 -16.77 -14.12 -5.83
N GLU A 88 -16.34 -14.54 -4.64
CA GLU A 88 -14.96 -14.92 -4.32
C GLU A 88 -14.86 -16.40 -3.93
N LYS A 89 -13.65 -16.96 -3.93
CA LYS A 89 -13.44 -18.34 -3.48
C LYS A 89 -13.40 -18.41 -1.95
N GLU A 90 -13.94 -19.49 -1.38
CA GLU A 90 -13.84 -19.75 0.06
C GLU A 90 -12.39 -19.73 0.57
N GLU A 91 -11.44 -20.18 -0.25
CA GLU A 91 -9.99 -20.15 0.05
C GLU A 91 -9.44 -18.72 0.25
N VAL A 92 -10.05 -17.71 -0.39
CA VAL A 92 -9.68 -16.30 -0.24
C VAL A 92 -10.36 -15.70 0.99
N ILE A 93 -11.59 -16.10 1.27
CA ILE A 93 -12.40 -15.58 2.38
C ILE A 93 -11.94 -16.17 3.73
N ALA A 94 -11.63 -17.45 3.79
CA ALA A 94 -11.38 -18.19 5.04
C ALA A 94 -10.27 -17.56 5.91
N PRO A 95 -9.09 -17.19 5.37
CA PRO A 95 -8.04 -16.57 6.19
C PRO A 95 -8.48 -15.25 6.83
N ILE A 96 -9.25 -14.44 6.09
CA ILE A 96 -9.75 -13.14 6.57
C ILE A 96 -10.84 -13.36 7.62
N TYR A 97 -11.72 -14.33 7.40
CA TYR A 97 -12.79 -14.69 8.33
C TYR A 97 -12.23 -15.18 9.66
N GLU A 98 -11.23 -16.07 9.65
CA GLU A 98 -10.54 -16.57 10.84
C GLU A 98 -9.82 -15.45 11.59
N ALA A 99 -9.10 -14.59 10.87
CA ALA A 99 -8.46 -13.40 11.44
C ALA A 99 -9.50 -12.48 12.11
N ALA A 100 -10.62 -12.23 11.46
CA ALA A 100 -11.71 -11.41 12.00
C ALA A 100 -12.35 -12.03 13.26
N LEU A 101 -12.53 -13.36 13.31
CA LEU A 101 -13.02 -14.06 14.49
C LEU A 101 -12.10 -13.88 15.71
N SER A 102 -10.79 -13.84 15.50
CA SER A 102 -9.80 -13.64 16.57
C SER A 102 -9.83 -12.23 17.18
N MET A 103 -10.47 -11.27 16.50
CA MET A 103 -10.53 -9.85 16.89
C MET A 103 -11.89 -9.46 17.51
N LYS A 104 -12.72 -10.44 17.87
CA LYS A 104 -13.97 -10.20 18.60
C LYS A 104 -13.69 -9.52 19.95
N PRO A 105 -14.54 -8.56 20.39
CA PRO A 105 -15.72 -8.02 19.71
C PRO A 105 -15.44 -6.74 18.88
N ASP A 106 -14.20 -6.26 18.84
CA ASP A 106 -13.83 -4.95 18.26
C ASP A 106 -13.83 -4.99 16.72
N TYR A 107 -13.39 -6.12 16.14
CA TYR A 107 -13.27 -6.33 14.69
C TYR A 107 -12.53 -5.20 13.96
N ASP A 108 -11.44 -4.73 14.57
CA ASP A 108 -10.58 -3.69 14.02
C ASP A 108 -10.00 -4.12 12.66
N VAL A 109 -10.45 -3.46 11.59
CA VAL A 109 -10.07 -3.78 10.20
C VAL A 109 -8.59 -3.59 9.96
N GLU A 110 -7.97 -2.59 10.58
CA GLU A 110 -6.54 -2.29 10.42
C GLU A 110 -5.70 -3.38 11.09
N LYS A 111 -6.04 -3.78 12.31
CA LYS A 111 -5.35 -4.89 12.99
C LYS A 111 -5.53 -6.24 12.28
N ILE A 112 -6.70 -6.49 11.69
CA ILE A 112 -6.93 -7.70 10.88
C ILE A 112 -6.03 -7.67 9.64
N TYR A 113 -5.94 -6.53 8.96
CA TYR A 113 -5.03 -6.36 7.82
C TYR A 113 -3.57 -6.62 8.22
N GLU A 114 -3.09 -6.03 9.32
CA GLU A 114 -1.73 -6.25 9.80
C GLU A 114 -1.44 -7.72 10.14
N LEU A 115 -2.41 -8.43 10.74
CA LEU A 115 -2.28 -9.85 11.04
C LEU A 115 -2.09 -10.67 9.76
N LEU A 116 -2.88 -10.35 8.73
CA LEU A 116 -2.79 -11.02 7.42
C LEU A 116 -1.48 -10.72 6.70
N GLU A 117 -0.92 -9.51 6.84
CA GLU A 117 0.40 -9.18 6.30
C GLU A 117 1.54 -9.89 7.01
N LYS A 118 1.48 -10.02 8.34
CA LYS A 118 2.50 -10.75 9.12
C LYS A 118 2.57 -12.23 8.75
N ASN A 119 1.44 -12.83 8.42
CA ASN A 119 1.35 -14.25 8.04
C ASN A 119 1.77 -14.55 6.59
N LYS A 120 2.05 -13.52 5.78
CA LYS A 120 2.59 -13.67 4.42
C LYS A 120 4.11 -13.81 4.38
N LYS A 121 4.80 -13.49 5.47
CA LYS A 121 6.27 -13.62 5.62
C LYS A 121 6.62 -14.97 6.23
#